data_AF-A0A7C9J8C1-F1
#
_entry.id   AF-A0A7C9J8C1-F1
#
_cell.length_a   1.000
_cell.length_b   1.000
_cell.length_c   1.000
_cell.angle_alpha   90.00
_cell.angle_beta   90.00
_cell.angle_gamma   90.00
#
_symmetry.space_group_name_H-M   'P 1'
#
loop_
_entity.id
_entity.type
_entity.pdbx_description
1 polymer ?
#
loop_
_entity_poly.entity_id
_entity_poly.type
_entity_poly.pdbx_seq_one_letter_code
_entity_poly.pdbx_strand_id
1 'polypeptide(L)'
;MSPLPPSPNLCQNDTSKTDANGRFFRHPEPEKPRTRIWPVFLSFKGCPGRCVFCAQPVQSGTRPQPLEATLDALERDLAAAVRDGRGPYELAFYGGVFTALPEPWPARFLAAAARFRQAGVISRVRCSTRPDACSPPLLAQLADQGLSLVEIGVQTFDDAVLAASGRGHDAAASRRAARQIIEAGLGLGVQLLPGLPGHEPATLARDVAETCALAPEIVRLHPCLVVDGTPLAALYRAGGFSPWPLETTLDALAAAVLPLWQAGIRVARLGLAPEPGLEAAVLAGPRHPALGARVRARALLALIAAEVRALGCAPAGLAAPRRFAGELFGHAGELLQAYADLGLPRAGVRFCDREDFHLRVQAV
;
A
#
# COMPACT_ATOMS: atom_id res chain seq x y z
N MET A 1 -28.30 19.25 -12.97
CA MET A 1 -26.84 19.04 -13.00
C MET A 1 -26.20 20.15 -12.19
N SER A 2 -26.11 19.97 -10.87
CA SER A 2 -25.40 20.93 -10.01
C SER A 2 -23.90 20.60 -10.03
N PRO A 3 -23.03 21.59 -10.15
CA PRO A 3 -21.59 21.35 -10.07
C PRO A 3 -21.27 20.86 -8.66
N LEU A 4 -20.50 19.77 -8.59
CA LEU A 4 -19.90 19.29 -7.36
C LEU A 4 -19.12 20.46 -6.71
N PRO A 5 -19.18 20.62 -5.37
CA PRO A 5 -18.38 21.62 -4.70
C PRO A 5 -16.90 21.35 -4.99
N PRO A 6 -16.05 22.38 -5.12
CA PRO A 6 -14.62 22.20 -5.28
C PRO A 6 -14.10 21.39 -4.09
N SER A 7 -13.46 20.25 -4.37
CA SER A 7 -12.80 19.42 -3.36
C SER A 7 -11.87 20.29 -2.51
N PRO A 8 -12.06 20.35 -1.18
CA PRO A 8 -11.17 21.13 -0.34
C PRO A 8 -9.82 20.40 -0.24
N ASN A 9 -8.76 21.11 -0.61
CA ASN A 9 -7.35 20.78 -0.38
C ASN A 9 -6.77 19.58 -1.14
N LEU A 10 -6.30 19.85 -2.37
CA LEU A 10 -5.00 19.31 -2.78
C LEU A 10 -3.96 19.88 -1.79
N CYS A 11 -3.66 19.13 -0.72
CA CYS A 11 -2.74 19.55 0.35
C CYS A 11 -1.37 19.93 -0.23
N GLN A 12 -1.14 21.23 -0.35
CA GLN A 12 0.18 21.82 -0.38
C GLN A 12 0.81 21.64 1.01
N ASN A 13 1.44 20.49 1.26
CA ASN A 13 2.35 20.30 2.40
C ASN A 13 3.75 20.85 2.06
N ASP A 14 3.83 22.03 1.43
CA ASP A 14 5.11 22.71 1.28
C ASP A 14 5.47 23.39 2.60
N THR A 15 6.05 22.59 3.50
CA THR A 15 6.59 23.04 4.79
C THR A 15 8.04 23.49 4.65
N SER A 16 8.56 23.60 3.42
CA SER A 16 9.94 23.97 3.20
C SER A 16 10.17 25.45 3.51
N LYS A 17 11.30 25.74 4.17
CA LYS A 17 11.70 27.11 4.50
C LYS A 17 13.18 27.28 4.15
N THR A 18 13.49 28.35 3.45
CA THR A 18 14.88 28.73 3.16
C THR A 18 15.24 29.95 4.00
N ASP A 19 16.40 29.91 4.65
CA ASP A 19 17.00 31.04 5.37
C ASP A 19 18.49 31.19 5.01
N ALA A 20 19.18 32.14 5.64
CA ALA A 20 20.60 32.39 5.41
C ALA A 20 21.51 31.18 5.71
N ASN A 21 21.01 30.18 6.45
CA ASN A 21 21.75 28.98 6.84
C ASN A 21 21.38 27.76 5.99
N GLY A 22 20.49 27.91 5.00
CA GLY A 22 20.14 26.89 4.02
C GLY A 22 18.66 26.59 3.97
N ARG A 23 18.29 25.31 3.77
CA ARG A 23 16.91 24.91 3.48
C ARG A 23 16.43 23.79 4.40
N PHE A 24 15.29 24.02 5.04
CA PHE A 24 14.59 23.06 5.88
C PHE A 24 13.41 22.45 5.14
N PHE A 25 13.17 21.16 5.33
CA PHE A 25 11.99 20.47 4.78
C PHE A 25 11.65 19.23 5.61
N ARG A 26 10.40 18.77 5.50
CA ARG A 26 9.91 17.56 6.18
C ARG A 26 9.78 16.39 5.23
N HIS A 27 9.88 15.19 5.79
CA HIS A 27 9.48 13.99 5.07
C HIS A 27 7.96 14.03 4.85
N PRO A 28 7.45 13.81 3.62
CA PRO A 28 6.02 13.95 3.32
C PRO A 28 5.19 12.74 3.75
N GLU A 29 5.82 11.62 4.15
CA GLU A 29 5.07 10.43 4.59
C GLU A 29 4.15 10.75 5.78
N PRO A 30 2.84 10.44 5.68
CA PRO A 30 1.92 10.64 6.79
C PRO A 30 2.25 9.73 7.98
N GLU A 31 1.91 10.18 9.19
CA GLU A 31 2.14 9.40 10.40
C GLU A 31 1.44 8.03 10.36
N LYS A 32 2.16 7.01 10.85
CA LYS A 32 1.63 5.65 10.91
C LYS A 32 0.81 5.47 12.20
N PRO A 33 -0.43 4.98 12.12
CA PRO A 33 -1.16 4.62 13.32
C PRO A 33 -0.42 3.52 14.09
N ARG A 34 -0.44 3.60 15.43
CA ARG A 34 0.24 2.63 16.31
C ARG A 34 -0.52 1.30 16.44
N THR A 35 -1.72 1.21 15.85
CA THR A 35 -2.59 0.04 15.92
C THR A 35 -2.02 -1.13 15.10
N ARG A 36 -1.93 -2.30 15.72
CA ARG A 36 -1.50 -3.54 15.06
C ARG A 36 -2.65 -4.15 14.27
N ILE A 37 -2.33 -4.78 13.14
CA ILE A 37 -3.32 -5.49 12.33
C ILE A 37 -3.52 -6.90 12.88
N TRP A 38 -4.77 -7.32 13.00
CA TRP A 38 -5.16 -8.72 13.19
C TRP A 38 -5.69 -9.26 11.86
N PRO A 39 -4.89 -10.00 11.07
CA PRO A 39 -5.31 -10.48 9.76
C PRO A 39 -6.20 -11.72 9.88
N VAL A 40 -7.22 -11.81 9.03
CA VAL A 40 -8.04 -13.00 8.80
C VAL A 40 -8.05 -13.29 7.31
N PHE A 41 -7.54 -14.45 6.91
CA PHE A 41 -7.44 -14.83 5.49
C PHE A 41 -8.64 -15.69 5.07
N LEU A 42 -9.45 -15.14 4.17
CA LEU A 42 -10.62 -15.75 3.56
C LEU A 42 -10.32 -16.19 2.12
N SER A 43 -9.18 -16.87 1.91
CA SER A 43 -8.62 -17.18 0.59
C SER A 43 -9.69 -17.73 -0.37
N PHE A 44 -9.89 -16.99 -1.47
CA PHE A 44 -10.86 -17.20 -2.55
C PHE A 44 -12.35 -17.17 -2.18
N LYS A 45 -12.71 -16.95 -0.91
CA LYS A 45 -14.13 -16.91 -0.51
C LYS A 45 -14.82 -15.69 -1.13
N GLY A 46 -15.96 -15.93 -1.79
CA GLY A 46 -16.69 -14.91 -2.57
C GLY A 46 -16.02 -14.52 -3.90
N CYS A 47 -14.86 -15.10 -4.24
CA CYS A 47 -14.14 -14.77 -5.47
C CYS A 47 -14.50 -15.72 -6.60
N PRO A 48 -14.79 -15.25 -7.83
CA PRO A 48 -15.00 -16.12 -8.98
C PRO A 48 -13.70 -16.67 -9.60
N GLY A 49 -12.53 -16.42 -8.99
CA GLY A 49 -11.28 -17.17 -9.29
C GLY A 49 -10.74 -17.07 -10.72
N ARG A 50 -10.55 -15.86 -11.27
CA ARG A 50 -10.22 -15.66 -12.70
C ARG A 50 -8.88 -14.96 -13.01
N CYS A 51 -8.22 -14.38 -12.02
CA CYS A 51 -7.08 -13.49 -12.27
C CYS A 51 -5.79 -14.29 -12.51
N VAL A 52 -5.07 -13.95 -13.57
CA VAL A 52 -3.92 -14.74 -14.04
C VAL A 52 -2.77 -14.84 -13.04
N PHE A 53 -2.64 -13.86 -12.13
CA PHE A 53 -1.56 -13.76 -11.15
C PHE A 53 -1.93 -14.31 -9.76
N CYS A 54 -3.18 -14.73 -9.54
CA CYS A 54 -3.71 -14.90 -8.20
C CYS A 54 -3.34 -16.25 -7.57
N ALA A 55 -2.56 -16.21 -6.48
CA ALA A 55 -2.07 -17.38 -5.75
C ALA A 55 -2.35 -17.32 -4.24
N GLN A 56 -3.57 -16.94 -3.86
CA GLN A 56 -3.91 -16.56 -2.48
C GLN A 56 -3.57 -17.60 -1.39
N PRO A 57 -3.81 -18.92 -1.55
CA PRO A 57 -3.47 -19.91 -0.52
C PRO A 57 -1.98 -19.97 -0.23
N VAL A 58 -1.16 -19.80 -1.27
CA VAL A 58 0.30 -19.77 -1.16
C VAL A 58 0.77 -18.44 -0.57
N GLN A 59 0.12 -17.33 -0.95
CA GLN A 59 0.41 -15.98 -0.45
C GLN A 59 -0.02 -15.74 1.01
N SER A 60 -1.02 -16.47 1.52
CA SER A 60 -1.50 -16.32 2.89
C SER A 60 -0.86 -17.29 3.88
N GLY A 61 -0.09 -18.28 3.40
CA GLY A 61 0.48 -19.34 4.24
C GLY A 61 -0.58 -20.27 4.88
N THR A 62 -1.86 -20.04 4.61
CA THR A 62 -2.99 -20.74 5.23
C THR A 62 -3.72 -21.60 4.20
N ARG A 63 -3.99 -22.85 4.56
CA ARG A 63 -4.90 -23.69 3.77
C ARG A 63 -6.30 -23.06 3.78
N PRO A 64 -7.04 -23.07 2.65
CA PRO A 64 -8.42 -22.60 2.64
C PRO A 64 -9.26 -23.38 3.64
N GLN A 65 -9.92 -22.68 4.55
CA GLN A 65 -10.79 -23.29 5.57
C GLN A 65 -12.27 -22.98 5.28
N PRO A 66 -13.20 -23.77 5.83
CA PRO A 66 -14.60 -23.38 5.95
C PRO A 66 -14.73 -22.05 6.71
N LEU A 67 -15.75 -21.26 6.37
CA LEU A 67 -15.99 -19.96 7.01
C LEU A 67 -16.31 -20.13 8.50
N GLU A 68 -17.01 -21.21 8.88
CA GLU A 68 -17.31 -21.56 10.27
C GLU A 68 -16.03 -21.73 11.09
N ALA A 69 -15.14 -22.62 10.63
CA ALA A 69 -13.86 -22.87 11.29
C ALA A 69 -12.98 -21.60 11.37
N THR A 70 -13.08 -20.72 10.37
CA THR A 70 -12.36 -19.44 10.38
C THR A 70 -12.91 -18.50 11.46
N LEU A 71 -14.24 -18.43 11.61
CA LEU A 71 -14.88 -17.64 12.65
C LEU A 71 -14.57 -18.21 14.04
N ASP A 72 -14.69 -19.51 14.24
CA ASP A 72 -14.39 -20.17 15.51
C ASP A 72 -12.94 -19.89 15.97
N ALA A 73 -11.98 -20.01 15.04
CA ALA A 73 -10.58 -19.70 15.32
C ALA A 73 -10.40 -18.22 15.68
N LEU A 74 -11.01 -17.30 14.92
CA LEU A 74 -10.96 -15.87 15.21
C LEU A 74 -11.50 -15.55 16.61
N GLU A 75 -12.67 -16.08 16.97
CA GLU A 75 -13.29 -15.80 18.26
C GLU A 75 -12.48 -16.37 19.41
N ARG A 76 -11.95 -17.59 19.26
CA ARG A 76 -11.08 -18.21 20.27
C ARG A 76 -9.81 -17.39 20.49
N ASP A 77 -9.15 -16.95 19.42
CA ASP A 77 -7.87 -16.26 19.50
C ASP A 77 -8.03 -14.82 20.01
N LEU A 78 -9.13 -14.14 19.64
CA LEU A 78 -9.48 -12.83 20.21
C LEU A 78 -9.90 -12.93 21.69
N ALA A 79 -10.62 -13.98 22.08
CA ALA A 79 -10.93 -14.22 23.48
C ALA A 79 -9.66 -14.45 24.31
N ALA A 80 -8.65 -15.12 23.76
CA ALA A 80 -7.33 -15.21 24.39
C ALA A 80 -6.67 -13.82 24.50
N ALA A 81 -6.68 -13.02 23.43
CA ALA A 81 -6.13 -11.67 23.47
C ALA A 81 -6.79 -10.77 24.53
N VAL A 82 -8.11 -10.89 24.74
CA VAL A 82 -8.82 -10.19 25.83
C VAL A 82 -8.28 -10.62 27.19
N ARG A 83 -8.16 -11.93 27.44
CA ARG A 83 -7.62 -12.45 28.72
C ARG A 83 -6.18 -12.00 28.97
N ASP A 84 -5.38 -11.91 27.92
CA ASP A 84 -3.98 -11.51 27.99
C ASP A 84 -3.78 -9.98 28.07
N GLY A 85 -4.85 -9.18 28.04
CA GLY A 85 -4.75 -7.70 27.99
C GLY A 85 -4.08 -7.18 26.72
N ARG A 86 -4.13 -7.94 25.62
CA ARG A 86 -3.52 -7.59 24.35
C ARG A 86 -4.49 -6.76 23.50
N GLY A 87 -4.02 -5.64 22.96
CA GLY A 87 -4.81 -4.80 22.04
C GLY A 87 -4.48 -3.32 22.20
N PRO A 88 -5.25 -2.43 21.56
CA PRO A 88 -6.26 -2.73 20.55
C PRO A 88 -5.64 -3.11 19.19
N TYR A 89 -6.39 -3.84 18.36
CA TYR A 89 -6.04 -4.23 17.00
C TYR A 89 -7.01 -3.66 15.98
N GLU A 90 -6.57 -3.52 14.73
CA GLU A 90 -7.44 -3.34 13.57
C GLU A 90 -7.67 -4.72 12.94
N LEU A 91 -8.90 -5.21 12.96
CA LEU A 91 -9.27 -6.48 12.36
C LEU A 91 -9.36 -6.34 10.84
N ALA A 92 -8.64 -7.18 10.10
CA ALA A 92 -8.54 -7.06 8.65
C ALA A 92 -8.85 -8.37 7.92
N PHE A 93 -9.93 -8.40 7.14
CA PHE A 93 -10.29 -9.53 6.29
C PHE A 93 -9.60 -9.45 4.91
N TYR A 94 -8.77 -10.45 4.60
CA TYR A 94 -7.95 -10.55 3.39
C TYR A 94 -8.25 -11.79 2.56
N GLY A 95 -7.70 -11.86 1.34
CA GLY A 95 -7.74 -13.06 0.49
C GLY A 95 -9.09 -13.37 -0.13
N GLY A 96 -10.20 -12.87 0.38
CA GLY A 96 -11.53 -13.08 -0.22
C GLY A 96 -12.05 -11.85 -0.95
N VAL A 97 -13.31 -11.95 -1.35
CA VAL A 97 -14.18 -10.81 -1.70
C VAL A 97 -15.20 -10.72 -0.57
N PHE A 98 -14.86 -9.99 0.50
CA PHE A 98 -15.66 -10.00 1.73
C PHE A 98 -17.12 -9.61 1.49
N THR A 99 -17.34 -8.62 0.62
CA THR A 99 -18.67 -8.13 0.25
C THR A 99 -19.42 -9.06 -0.71
N ALA A 100 -18.80 -10.15 -1.17
CA ALA A 100 -19.44 -11.19 -1.98
C ALA A 100 -19.45 -12.56 -1.27
N LEU A 101 -19.21 -12.59 0.04
CA LEU A 101 -19.44 -13.80 0.82
C LEU A 101 -20.95 -14.12 0.83
N PRO A 102 -21.34 -15.40 0.85
CA PRO A 102 -22.74 -15.76 1.00
C PRO A 102 -23.26 -15.29 2.37
N GLU A 103 -24.55 -14.99 2.46
CA GLU A 103 -25.19 -14.83 3.77
C GLU A 103 -25.14 -16.18 4.54
N PRO A 104 -25.05 -16.16 5.88
CA PRO A 104 -25.04 -15.00 6.78
C PRO A 104 -23.63 -14.46 7.11
N TRP A 105 -22.62 -14.76 6.29
CA TRP A 105 -21.22 -14.70 6.73
C TRP A 105 -20.68 -13.30 7.01
N PRO A 106 -20.89 -12.27 6.17
CA PRO A 106 -20.46 -10.91 6.50
C PRO A 106 -20.99 -10.45 7.85
N ALA A 107 -22.29 -10.66 8.10
CA ALA A 107 -22.95 -10.28 9.34
C ALA A 107 -22.38 -11.03 10.55
N ARG A 108 -22.12 -12.34 10.44
CA ARG A 108 -21.51 -13.12 11.53
C ARG A 108 -20.10 -12.64 11.89
N PHE A 109 -19.25 -12.36 10.89
CA PHE A 109 -17.91 -11.82 11.14
C PHE A 109 -17.96 -10.44 11.78
N LEU A 110 -18.84 -9.55 11.31
CA LEU A 110 -18.98 -8.21 11.87
C LEU A 110 -19.60 -8.21 13.27
N ALA A 111 -20.54 -9.11 13.56
CA ALA A 111 -21.08 -9.31 14.90
C ALA A 111 -20.00 -9.75 15.91
N ALA A 112 -19.14 -10.70 15.52
CA ALA A 112 -17.99 -11.08 16.34
C ALA A 112 -17.04 -9.90 16.56
N ALA A 113 -16.72 -9.14 15.49
CA ALA A 113 -15.88 -7.96 15.59
C ALA A 113 -16.45 -6.89 16.53
N ALA A 114 -17.77 -6.66 16.50
CA ALA A 114 -18.47 -5.73 17.38
C ALA A 114 -18.36 -6.13 18.86
N ARG A 115 -18.55 -7.43 19.17
CA ARG A 115 -18.37 -7.96 20.52
C ARG A 115 -16.95 -7.73 21.05
N PHE A 116 -15.94 -7.98 20.21
CA PHE A 116 -14.54 -7.77 20.59
C PHE A 116 -14.11 -6.30 20.58
N ARG A 117 -14.83 -5.42 19.86
CA ARG A 117 -14.69 -3.96 20.01
C ARG A 117 -15.19 -3.48 21.36
N GLN A 118 -16.35 -3.96 21.82
CA GLN A 118 -16.88 -3.67 23.15
C GLN A 118 -15.94 -4.15 24.27
N ALA A 119 -15.23 -5.26 24.04
CA ALA A 119 -14.20 -5.76 24.96
C ALA A 119 -12.85 -5.01 24.88
N GLY A 120 -12.73 -3.96 24.06
CA GLY A 120 -11.53 -3.11 23.95
C GLY A 120 -10.36 -3.71 23.14
N VAL A 121 -10.51 -4.93 22.58
CA VAL A 121 -9.43 -5.58 21.82
C VAL A 121 -9.43 -5.22 20.33
N ILE A 122 -10.59 -4.87 19.75
CA ILE A 122 -10.70 -4.39 18.36
C ILE A 122 -11.03 -2.90 18.34
N SER A 123 -10.22 -2.11 17.63
CA SER A 123 -10.46 -0.68 17.40
C SER A 123 -11.26 -0.44 16.12
N ARG A 124 -10.85 -1.07 15.02
CA ARG A 124 -11.36 -0.81 13.67
C ARG A 124 -11.49 -2.13 12.89
N VAL A 125 -12.43 -2.17 11.95
CA VAL A 125 -12.63 -3.33 11.08
C VAL A 125 -12.46 -2.92 9.64
N ARG A 126 -11.66 -3.66 8.88
CA ARG A 126 -11.49 -3.46 7.44
C ARG A 126 -11.64 -4.76 6.67
N CYS A 127 -12.04 -4.66 5.42
CA CYS A 127 -12.11 -5.80 4.52
C CYS A 127 -11.51 -5.49 3.15
N SER A 128 -10.98 -6.52 2.49
CA SER A 128 -10.62 -6.46 1.07
C SER A 128 -11.78 -6.96 0.21
N THR A 129 -11.98 -6.30 -0.93
CA THR A 129 -12.99 -6.68 -1.92
C THR A 129 -12.57 -6.33 -3.35
N ARG A 130 -13.46 -6.63 -4.29
CA ARG A 130 -13.34 -6.23 -5.69
C ARG A 130 -14.24 -5.04 -6.00
N PRO A 131 -13.85 -4.19 -6.95
CA PRO A 131 -14.67 -3.06 -7.36
C PRO A 131 -16.08 -3.42 -7.84
N ASP A 132 -16.27 -4.59 -8.46
CA ASP A 132 -17.57 -5.06 -8.95
C ASP A 132 -18.49 -5.64 -7.86
N ALA A 133 -18.09 -5.60 -6.58
CA ALA A 133 -18.83 -6.13 -5.44
C ALA A 133 -19.16 -5.04 -4.39
N CYS A 134 -19.38 -3.79 -4.80
CA CYS A 134 -19.52 -2.63 -3.92
C CYS A 134 -20.87 -1.91 -4.09
N SER A 135 -22.00 -2.62 -4.08
CA SER A 135 -23.31 -1.96 -4.25
C SER A 135 -23.64 -1.03 -3.06
N PRO A 136 -24.27 0.14 -3.29
CA PRO A 136 -24.57 1.09 -2.21
C PRO A 136 -25.40 0.52 -1.04
N PRO A 137 -26.48 -0.27 -1.27
CA PRO A 137 -27.25 -0.85 -0.16
C PRO A 137 -26.41 -1.80 0.72
N LEU A 138 -25.52 -2.58 0.09
CA LEU A 138 -24.64 -3.48 0.80
C LEU A 138 -23.60 -2.71 1.61
N LEU A 139 -22.98 -1.68 1.04
CA LEU A 139 -21.99 -0.87 1.76
C LEU A 139 -22.61 -0.17 2.97
N ALA A 140 -23.82 0.38 2.83
CA ALA A 140 -24.57 0.98 3.93
C ALA A 140 -24.84 -0.06 5.03
N GLN A 141 -25.35 -1.25 4.66
CA GLN A 141 -25.56 -2.35 5.61
C GLN A 141 -24.28 -2.73 6.37
N LEU A 142 -23.15 -2.88 5.66
CA LEU A 142 -21.89 -3.27 6.29
C LEU A 142 -21.32 -2.16 7.19
N ALA A 143 -21.50 -0.89 6.81
CA ALA A 143 -21.14 0.26 7.63
C ALA A 143 -21.93 0.28 8.94
N ASP A 144 -23.26 0.06 8.88
CA ASP A 144 -24.13 -0.04 10.06
C ASP A 144 -23.73 -1.21 10.97
N GLN A 145 -23.21 -2.29 10.39
CA GLN A 145 -22.68 -3.45 11.13
C GLN A 145 -21.26 -3.22 11.70
N GLY A 146 -20.68 -2.03 11.52
CA GLY A 146 -19.44 -1.61 12.16
C GLY A 146 -18.16 -1.79 11.33
N LEU A 147 -18.30 -2.12 10.03
CA LEU A 147 -17.20 -2.01 9.06
C LEU A 147 -16.74 -0.55 8.97
N SER A 148 -15.43 -0.32 8.85
CA SER A 148 -14.85 1.03 8.94
C SER A 148 -13.97 1.41 7.75
N LEU A 149 -13.50 0.44 6.97
CA LEU A 149 -12.66 0.64 5.80
C LEU A 149 -12.84 -0.50 4.79
N VAL A 150 -12.93 -0.15 3.51
CA VAL A 150 -12.98 -1.11 2.40
C VAL A 150 -11.77 -0.91 1.49
N GLU A 151 -10.95 -1.95 1.36
CA GLU A 151 -9.82 -1.99 0.44
C GLU A 151 -10.26 -2.62 -0.90
N ILE A 152 -10.26 -1.83 -1.98
CA ILE A 152 -10.58 -2.34 -3.31
C ILE A 152 -9.32 -2.75 -4.08
N GLY A 153 -9.35 -3.96 -4.63
CA GLY A 153 -8.32 -4.47 -5.52
C GLY A 153 -8.41 -3.88 -6.93
N VAL A 154 -8.03 -2.61 -7.11
CA VAL A 154 -8.00 -1.92 -8.40
C VAL A 154 -6.99 -2.57 -9.35
N GLN A 155 -5.79 -2.84 -8.85
CA GLN A 155 -4.60 -3.29 -9.58
C GLN A 155 -4.04 -2.24 -10.55
N THR A 156 -4.85 -1.71 -11.46
CA THR A 156 -4.53 -0.65 -12.42
C THR A 156 -5.83 -0.01 -12.95
N PHE A 157 -5.75 1.21 -13.47
CA PHE A 157 -6.83 1.89 -14.18
C PHE A 157 -6.72 1.77 -15.71
N ASP A 158 -5.79 0.95 -16.20
CA ASP A 158 -5.66 0.62 -17.62
C ASP A 158 -6.51 -0.62 -17.97
N ASP A 159 -7.56 -0.41 -18.77
CA ASP A 159 -8.52 -1.47 -19.13
C ASP A 159 -7.89 -2.60 -19.95
N ALA A 160 -6.85 -2.33 -20.74
CA ALA A 160 -6.15 -3.37 -21.50
C ALA A 160 -5.35 -4.27 -20.55
N VAL A 161 -4.69 -3.69 -19.55
CA VAL A 161 -3.98 -4.46 -18.50
C VAL A 161 -4.96 -5.25 -17.63
N LEU A 162 -6.12 -4.67 -17.27
CA LEU A 162 -7.18 -5.37 -16.52
C LEU A 162 -7.71 -6.57 -17.30
N ALA A 163 -7.95 -6.41 -18.60
CA ALA A 163 -8.40 -7.48 -19.49
C ALA A 163 -7.35 -8.59 -19.62
N ALA A 164 -6.10 -8.23 -19.92
CA ALA A 164 -4.98 -9.18 -20.01
C ALA A 164 -4.74 -9.94 -18.70
N SER A 165 -5.07 -9.32 -17.56
CA SER A 165 -4.94 -9.91 -16.23
C SER A 165 -6.13 -10.78 -15.80
N GLY A 166 -7.19 -10.86 -16.61
CA GLY A 166 -8.42 -11.58 -16.26
C GLY A 166 -9.15 -10.96 -15.06
N ARG A 167 -9.06 -9.65 -14.85
CA ARG A 167 -9.71 -9.00 -13.70
C ARG A 167 -11.21 -9.00 -13.79
N GLY A 168 -11.78 -8.93 -15.00
CA GLY A 168 -13.22 -8.99 -15.31
C GLY A 168 -14.07 -7.85 -14.74
N HIS A 169 -13.43 -6.73 -14.44
CA HIS A 169 -14.04 -5.42 -14.21
C HIS A 169 -13.15 -4.38 -14.90
N ASP A 170 -13.71 -3.21 -15.20
CA ASP A 170 -13.02 -2.09 -15.83
C ASP A 170 -12.57 -1.05 -14.79
N ALA A 171 -11.78 -0.07 -15.23
CA ALA A 171 -11.35 1.08 -14.45
C ALA A 171 -12.55 1.93 -13.99
N ALA A 172 -13.61 1.99 -14.80
CA ALA A 172 -14.84 2.69 -14.42
C ALA A 172 -15.52 2.06 -13.20
N ALA A 173 -15.50 0.73 -13.05
CA ALA A 173 -15.97 0.03 -11.86
C ALA A 173 -15.12 0.38 -10.64
N SER A 174 -13.80 0.47 -10.78
CA SER A 174 -12.89 0.93 -9.72
C SER A 174 -13.25 2.33 -9.24
N ARG A 175 -13.47 3.28 -10.17
CA ARG A 175 -13.86 4.66 -9.84
C ARG A 175 -15.27 4.74 -9.22
N ARG A 176 -16.21 3.91 -9.67
CA ARG A 176 -17.56 3.82 -9.07
C ARG A 176 -17.49 3.28 -7.64
N ALA A 177 -16.80 2.17 -7.43
CA ALA A 177 -16.64 1.55 -6.11
C ALA A 177 -16.00 2.50 -5.11
N ALA A 178 -14.93 3.20 -5.51
CA ALA A 178 -14.26 4.19 -4.66
C ALA A 178 -15.24 5.28 -4.18
N ARG A 179 -16.04 5.86 -5.09
CA ARG A 179 -17.06 6.85 -4.73
C ARG A 179 -18.13 6.28 -3.80
N GLN A 180 -18.66 5.10 -4.11
CA GLN A 180 -19.71 4.45 -3.32
C GLN A 180 -19.24 4.12 -1.89
N ILE A 181 -17.98 3.72 -1.71
CA ILE A 181 -17.38 3.47 -0.40
C ILE A 181 -17.34 4.77 0.42
N ILE A 182 -16.86 5.87 -0.19
CA ILE A 182 -16.79 7.17 0.48
C ILE A 182 -18.18 7.71 0.81
N GLU A 183 -19.13 7.59 -0.12
CA GLU A 183 -20.54 7.99 0.06
C GLU A 183 -21.23 7.21 1.19
N ALA A 184 -20.82 5.95 1.43
CA ALA A 184 -21.29 5.14 2.55
C ALA A 184 -20.62 5.49 3.90
N GLY A 185 -19.77 6.52 3.95
CA GLY A 185 -19.05 6.93 5.17
C GLY A 185 -17.91 5.99 5.57
N LEU A 186 -17.48 5.08 4.68
CA LEU A 186 -16.40 4.13 4.93
C LEU A 186 -15.06 4.71 4.46
N GLY A 187 -13.98 4.35 5.17
CA GLY A 187 -12.63 4.62 4.68
C GLY A 187 -12.35 3.86 3.38
N LEU A 188 -11.64 4.48 2.44
CA LEU A 188 -11.22 3.83 1.20
C LEU A 188 -9.76 3.36 1.31
N GLY A 189 -9.52 2.11 0.94
CA GLY A 189 -8.18 1.63 0.62
C GLY A 189 -8.08 1.20 -0.84
N VAL A 190 -6.91 1.41 -1.45
CA VAL A 190 -6.64 1.00 -2.85
C VAL A 190 -5.45 0.06 -2.89
N GLN A 191 -5.57 -1.04 -3.63
CA GLN A 191 -4.43 -1.89 -3.96
C GLN A 191 -4.09 -1.74 -5.44
N LEU A 192 -2.83 -1.39 -5.74
CA LEU A 192 -2.25 -1.41 -7.08
C LEU A 192 -1.27 -2.57 -7.24
N LEU A 193 -1.12 -3.05 -8.47
CA LEU A 193 -0.31 -4.21 -8.83
C LEU A 193 0.59 -3.88 -10.03
N PRO A 194 1.71 -3.16 -9.82
CA PRO A 194 2.64 -2.80 -10.88
C PRO A 194 3.27 -4.03 -11.56
N GLY A 195 3.48 -3.97 -12.87
CA GLY A 195 4.15 -5.03 -13.64
C GLY A 195 3.27 -6.21 -14.06
N LEU A 196 1.94 -6.03 -14.09
CA LEU A 196 1.02 -6.97 -14.75
C LEU A 196 1.29 -7.08 -16.27
N PRO A 197 0.75 -8.10 -16.96
CA PRO A 197 0.85 -8.20 -18.42
C PRO A 197 0.38 -6.92 -19.13
N GLY A 198 1.26 -6.33 -19.95
CA GLY A 198 1.02 -5.04 -20.63
C GLY A 198 1.18 -3.80 -19.74
N HIS A 199 1.51 -3.96 -18.46
CA HIS A 199 1.69 -2.84 -17.52
C HIS A 199 3.10 -2.28 -17.63
N GLU A 200 3.21 -0.97 -17.87
CA GLU A 200 4.49 -0.24 -17.95
C GLU A 200 4.64 0.77 -16.81
N PRO A 201 5.87 1.19 -16.45
CA PRO A 201 6.09 2.21 -15.44
C PRO A 201 5.33 3.53 -15.68
N ALA A 202 5.15 3.93 -16.95
CA ALA A 202 4.35 5.09 -17.30
C ALA A 202 2.86 4.92 -16.98
N THR A 203 2.33 3.70 -17.11
CA THR A 203 0.97 3.37 -16.69
C THR A 203 0.83 3.41 -15.17
N LEU A 204 1.84 2.94 -14.41
CA LEU A 204 1.83 3.10 -12.95
C LEU A 204 1.76 4.57 -12.53
N ALA A 205 2.48 5.46 -13.22
CA ALA A 205 2.40 6.90 -12.92
C ALA A 205 0.98 7.46 -13.12
N ARG A 206 0.28 7.02 -14.18
CA ARG A 206 -1.15 7.35 -14.39
C ARG A 206 -2.04 6.76 -13.29
N ASP A 207 -1.82 5.50 -12.92
CA ASP A 207 -2.55 4.84 -11.84
C ASP A 207 -2.40 5.55 -10.50
N VAL A 208 -1.19 6.05 -10.21
CA VAL A 208 -0.90 6.82 -8.99
C VAL A 208 -1.59 8.17 -9.02
N ALA A 209 -1.59 8.88 -10.15
CA ALA A 209 -2.31 10.14 -10.28
C ALA A 209 -3.82 9.97 -10.05
N GLU A 210 -4.42 8.92 -10.63
CA GLU A 210 -5.81 8.57 -10.39
C GLU A 210 -6.07 8.19 -8.94
N THR A 211 -5.18 7.40 -8.34
CA THR A 211 -5.27 7.02 -6.92
C THR A 211 -5.21 8.26 -6.02
N CYS A 212 -4.35 9.24 -6.31
CA CYS A 212 -4.31 10.50 -5.59
C CYS A 212 -5.63 11.27 -5.70
N ALA A 213 -6.25 11.31 -6.88
CA ALA A 213 -7.53 11.96 -7.09
C ALA A 213 -8.70 11.30 -6.34
N LEU A 214 -8.62 9.98 -6.09
CA LEU A 214 -9.59 9.27 -5.26
C LEU A 214 -9.40 9.48 -3.75
N ALA A 215 -8.25 10.04 -3.33
CA ALA A 215 -7.90 10.33 -1.95
C ALA A 215 -8.16 9.16 -0.95
N PRO A 216 -7.70 7.92 -1.22
CA PRO A 216 -7.84 6.82 -0.28
C PRO A 216 -7.03 7.08 0.99
N GLU A 217 -7.48 6.51 2.11
CA GLU A 217 -6.74 6.55 3.37
C GLU A 217 -5.44 5.75 3.30
N ILE A 218 -5.49 4.60 2.59
CA ILE A 218 -4.34 3.69 2.43
C ILE A 218 -4.17 3.18 1.01
N VAL A 219 -2.92 2.97 0.63
CA VAL A 219 -2.53 2.28 -0.60
C VAL A 219 -1.62 1.10 -0.30
N ARG A 220 -1.83 -0.02 -0.99
CA ARG A 220 -0.89 -1.14 -1.07
C ARG A 220 -0.34 -1.24 -2.49
N LEU A 221 0.98 -1.30 -2.62
CA LEU A 221 1.66 -1.51 -3.90
C LEU A 221 2.29 -2.90 -3.88
N HIS A 222 1.76 -3.82 -4.68
CA HIS A 222 2.27 -5.19 -4.78
C HIS A 222 2.80 -5.45 -6.18
N PRO A 223 4.11 -5.34 -6.45
CA PRO A 223 4.66 -5.71 -7.74
C PRO A 223 4.27 -7.13 -8.13
N CYS A 224 4.02 -7.32 -9.43
CA CYS A 224 3.60 -8.59 -9.98
C CYS A 224 4.74 -9.60 -9.89
N LEU A 225 4.46 -10.72 -9.24
CA LEU A 225 5.33 -11.89 -9.21
C LEU A 225 4.71 -12.99 -10.06
N VAL A 226 5.57 -13.76 -10.72
CA VAL A 226 5.18 -15.00 -11.37
C VAL A 226 5.21 -16.09 -10.31
N VAL A 227 4.05 -16.54 -9.86
CA VAL A 227 3.91 -17.58 -8.84
C VAL A 227 3.51 -18.90 -9.51
N ASP A 228 4.16 -19.99 -9.14
CA ASP A 228 3.88 -21.31 -9.69
C ASP A 228 2.41 -21.73 -9.48
N GLY A 229 1.89 -22.53 -10.39
CA GLY A 229 0.49 -22.96 -10.42
C GLY A 229 -0.51 -21.89 -10.88
N THR A 230 -0.05 -20.71 -11.31
CA THR A 230 -0.93 -19.66 -11.86
C THR A 230 -0.95 -19.64 -13.39
N PRO A 231 -2.02 -19.12 -14.04
CA PRO A 231 -2.01 -18.90 -15.48
C PRO A 231 -0.86 -17.99 -15.95
N LEU A 232 -0.43 -17.03 -15.14
CA LEU A 232 0.72 -16.16 -15.43
C LEU A 232 2.03 -16.96 -15.46
N ALA A 233 2.19 -17.99 -14.61
CA ALA A 233 3.34 -18.89 -14.67
C ALA A 233 3.38 -19.71 -15.95
N ALA A 234 2.23 -20.16 -16.46
CA ALA A 234 2.16 -20.83 -17.75
C ALA A 234 2.57 -19.88 -18.89
N LEU A 235 2.07 -18.63 -18.87
CA LEU A 235 2.42 -17.61 -19.85
C LEU A 235 3.92 -17.26 -19.81
N TYR A 236 4.50 -17.13 -18.62
CA TYR A 236 5.94 -16.90 -18.43
C TYR A 236 6.79 -18.06 -18.99
N ARG A 237 6.45 -19.30 -18.66
CA ARG A 237 7.17 -20.49 -19.16
C ARG A 237 7.12 -20.62 -20.69
N ALA A 238 6.04 -20.15 -21.30
CA ALA A 238 5.89 -20.11 -22.75
C ALA A 238 6.60 -18.90 -23.41
N GLY A 239 7.26 -18.03 -22.63
CA GLY A 239 7.92 -16.82 -23.13
C GLY A 239 6.98 -15.66 -23.45
N GLY A 240 5.69 -15.77 -23.14
CA GLY A 240 4.66 -14.75 -23.43
C GLY A 240 4.53 -13.66 -22.38
N PHE A 241 5.30 -13.71 -21.29
CA PHE A 241 5.34 -12.68 -20.27
C PHE A 241 6.74 -12.59 -19.66
N SER A 242 7.22 -11.38 -19.42
CA SER A 242 8.43 -11.11 -18.65
C SER A 242 8.08 -10.11 -17.54
N PRO A 243 8.31 -10.44 -16.26
CA PRO A 243 8.06 -9.50 -15.18
C PRO A 243 9.09 -8.37 -15.22
N TRP A 244 8.76 -7.24 -14.59
CA TRP A 244 9.71 -6.14 -14.48
C TRP A 244 10.99 -6.57 -13.75
N PRO A 245 12.17 -6.10 -14.20
CA PRO A 245 13.39 -6.22 -13.42
C PRO A 245 13.26 -5.57 -12.04
N LEU A 246 14.04 -6.05 -11.08
CA LEU A 246 14.04 -5.51 -9.72
C LEU A 246 14.34 -4.01 -9.71
N GLU A 247 15.38 -3.58 -10.42
CA GLU A 247 15.81 -2.17 -10.46
C GLU A 247 14.74 -1.25 -11.06
N THR A 248 14.15 -1.64 -12.20
CA THR A 248 13.01 -0.94 -12.79
C THR A 248 11.83 -0.83 -11.82
N THR A 249 11.56 -1.90 -11.05
CA THR A 249 10.48 -1.92 -10.07
C THR A 249 10.77 -0.99 -8.89
N LEU A 250 12.00 -0.99 -8.40
CA LEU A 250 12.42 -0.11 -7.29
C LEU A 250 12.26 1.36 -7.68
N ASP A 251 12.66 1.74 -8.89
CA ASP A 251 12.54 3.11 -9.39
C ASP A 251 11.06 3.50 -9.61
N ALA A 252 10.28 2.63 -10.26
CA ALA A 252 8.87 2.88 -10.52
C ALA A 252 8.06 3.01 -9.21
N LEU A 253 8.34 2.16 -8.22
CA LEU A 253 7.69 2.27 -6.91
C LEU A 253 8.15 3.50 -6.13
N ALA A 254 9.43 3.86 -6.19
CA ALA A 254 9.92 5.07 -5.53
C ALA A 254 9.24 6.33 -6.09
N ALA A 255 9.10 6.39 -7.42
CA ALA A 255 8.37 7.44 -8.11
C ALA A 255 6.86 7.44 -7.80
N ALA A 256 6.27 6.28 -7.51
CA ALA A 256 4.87 6.17 -7.10
C ALA A 256 4.62 6.61 -5.64
N VAL A 257 5.54 6.28 -4.73
CA VAL A 257 5.36 6.48 -3.29
C VAL A 257 5.40 7.96 -2.89
N LEU A 258 6.30 8.74 -3.49
CA LEU A 258 6.46 10.15 -3.16
C LEU A 258 5.19 11.00 -3.37
N PRO A 259 4.52 10.98 -4.54
CA PRO A 259 3.27 11.73 -4.74
C PRO A 259 2.13 11.22 -3.86
N LEU A 260 2.05 9.92 -3.57
CA LEU A 260 1.06 9.38 -2.61
C LEU A 260 1.25 10.01 -1.23
N TRP A 261 2.49 10.05 -0.73
CA TRP A 261 2.81 10.69 0.55
C TRP A 261 2.51 12.19 0.54
N GLN A 262 2.90 12.89 -0.52
CA GLN A 262 2.60 14.32 -0.67
C GLN A 262 1.10 14.61 -0.70
N ALA A 263 0.29 13.69 -1.24
CA ALA A 263 -1.17 13.75 -1.21
C ALA A 263 -1.79 13.36 0.16
N GLY A 264 -0.97 13.07 1.18
CA GLY A 264 -1.45 12.65 2.50
C GLY A 264 -1.87 11.18 2.58
N ILE A 265 -1.57 10.38 1.56
CA ILE A 265 -2.00 8.98 1.45
C ILE A 265 -0.96 8.05 2.06
N ARG A 266 -1.39 7.14 2.94
CA ARG A 266 -0.48 6.20 3.59
C ARG A 266 -0.20 5.01 2.69
N VAL A 267 1.07 4.77 2.37
CA VAL A 267 1.50 3.51 1.75
C VAL A 267 1.61 2.43 2.84
N ALA A 268 0.53 1.67 3.02
CA ALA A 268 0.41 0.66 4.07
C ALA A 268 1.34 -0.53 3.82
N ARG A 269 1.65 -0.85 2.55
CA ARG A 269 2.52 -1.96 2.20
C ARG A 269 3.18 -1.81 0.83
N LEU A 270 4.45 -2.23 0.77
CA LEU A 270 5.28 -2.36 -0.43
C LEU A 270 5.70 -3.83 -0.57
N GLY A 271 5.19 -4.52 -1.60
CA GLY A 271 5.41 -5.95 -1.81
C GLY A 271 4.54 -6.86 -0.93
N LEU A 272 4.58 -8.16 -1.20
CA LEU A 272 3.75 -9.15 -0.50
C LEU A 272 4.26 -9.45 0.93
N ALA A 273 3.42 -10.14 1.71
CA ALA A 273 3.85 -10.76 2.97
C ALA A 273 4.92 -11.82 2.69
N PRO A 274 6.09 -11.77 3.38
CA PRO A 274 7.01 -12.90 3.35
C PRO A 274 6.31 -14.10 3.97
N GLU A 275 6.02 -15.10 3.15
CA GLU A 275 5.42 -16.36 3.57
C GLU A 275 6.28 -17.48 2.97
N PRO A 276 6.83 -18.42 3.76
CA PRO A 276 7.76 -19.43 3.24
C PRO A 276 7.24 -20.20 2.02
N GLY A 277 5.92 -20.48 2.00
CA GLY A 277 5.27 -21.11 0.85
C GLY A 277 5.29 -20.24 -0.41
N LEU A 278 5.05 -18.94 -0.28
CA LEU A 278 5.19 -17.98 -1.38
C LEU A 278 6.63 -17.88 -1.85
N GLU A 279 7.56 -17.79 -0.92
CA GLU A 279 8.98 -17.65 -1.21
C GLU A 279 9.50 -18.83 -2.05
N ALA A 280 9.00 -20.03 -1.81
CA ALA A 280 9.33 -21.24 -2.59
C ALA A 280 8.60 -21.31 -3.95
N ALA A 281 7.41 -20.72 -4.07
CA ALA A 281 6.58 -20.81 -5.26
C ALA A 281 6.83 -19.68 -6.28
N VAL A 282 7.57 -18.63 -5.94
CA VAL A 282 7.89 -17.55 -6.89
C VAL A 282 8.90 -18.05 -7.93
N LEU A 283 8.49 -18.07 -9.20
CA LEU A 283 9.31 -18.45 -10.35
C LEU A 283 10.12 -17.28 -10.90
N ALA A 284 9.55 -16.07 -10.89
CA ALA A 284 10.17 -14.87 -11.41
C ALA A 284 9.51 -13.59 -10.86
N GLY A 285 10.20 -12.46 -11.01
CA GLY A 285 9.69 -11.13 -10.70
C GLY A 285 10.51 -10.37 -9.65
N PRO A 286 10.17 -9.10 -9.42
CA PRO A 286 10.95 -8.20 -8.58
C PRO A 286 10.76 -8.51 -7.10
N ARG A 287 11.68 -9.31 -6.56
CA ARG A 287 11.69 -9.71 -5.14
C ARG A 287 13.01 -9.36 -4.48
N HIS A 288 12.91 -8.84 -3.26
CA HIS A 288 14.04 -8.56 -2.39
C HIS A 288 13.55 -8.55 -0.94
N PRO A 289 14.28 -9.14 0.04
CA PRO A 289 13.87 -9.13 1.46
C PRO A 289 13.67 -7.70 2.01
N ALA A 290 14.46 -6.76 1.51
CA ALA A 290 14.38 -5.34 1.85
C ALA A 290 13.68 -4.47 0.79
N LEU A 291 12.82 -5.04 -0.10
CA LEU A 291 12.17 -4.30 -1.20
C LEU A 291 11.57 -2.97 -0.71
N GLY A 292 10.74 -3.02 0.34
CA GLY A 292 10.10 -1.82 0.89
C GLY A 292 11.11 -0.78 1.40
N ALA A 293 12.16 -1.20 2.10
CA ALA A 293 13.20 -0.28 2.57
C ALA A 293 13.98 0.36 1.42
N ARG A 294 14.32 -0.43 0.37
CA ARG A 294 15.02 0.07 -0.83
C ARG A 294 14.18 1.08 -1.61
N VAL A 295 12.88 0.82 -1.78
CA VAL A 295 11.94 1.76 -2.42
C VAL A 295 11.88 3.08 -1.66
N ARG A 296 11.73 3.02 -0.33
CA ARG A 296 11.64 4.21 0.50
C ARG A 296 12.94 5.02 0.51
N ALA A 297 14.08 4.34 0.55
CA ALA A 297 15.40 4.96 0.40
C ALA A 297 15.55 5.74 -0.93
N ARG A 298 15.08 5.15 -2.04
CA ARG A 298 15.08 5.82 -3.34
C ARG A 298 14.10 7.00 -3.38
N ALA A 299 12.93 6.88 -2.77
CA ALA A 299 11.98 7.99 -2.65
C ALA A 299 12.56 9.14 -1.82
N LEU A 300 13.27 8.83 -0.73
CA LEU A 300 13.97 9.81 0.10
C LEU A 300 15.12 10.50 -0.65
N LEU A 301 15.91 9.74 -1.42
CA LEU A 301 16.94 10.31 -2.31
C LEU A 301 16.31 11.26 -3.33
N ALA A 302 15.18 10.88 -3.95
CA ALA A 302 14.50 11.72 -4.93
C ALA A 302 13.95 13.02 -4.31
N LEU A 303 13.40 12.94 -3.10
CA LEU A 303 13.00 14.11 -2.31
C LEU A 303 14.21 15.02 -2.05
N ILE A 304 15.29 14.49 -1.49
CA ILE A 304 16.49 15.28 -1.16
C ILE A 304 17.10 15.90 -2.43
N ALA A 305 17.14 15.17 -3.54
CA ALA A 305 17.61 15.69 -4.82
C ALA A 305 16.76 16.86 -5.32
N ALA A 306 15.44 16.82 -5.13
CA ALA A 306 14.56 17.95 -5.44
C ALA A 306 14.85 19.17 -4.55
N GLU A 307 15.07 18.95 -3.25
CA GLU A 307 15.40 20.01 -2.30
C GLU A 307 16.79 20.62 -2.55
N VAL A 308 17.77 19.83 -2.97
CA VAL A 308 19.09 20.32 -3.41
C VAL A 308 18.97 21.17 -4.67
N ARG A 309 18.15 20.77 -5.65
CA ARG A 309 17.86 21.61 -6.83
C ARG A 309 17.18 22.91 -6.43
N ALA A 310 16.22 22.86 -5.51
CA ALA A 310 15.51 24.03 -4.99
C ALA A 310 16.40 24.98 -4.17
N LEU A 311 17.48 24.47 -3.57
CA LEU A 311 18.49 25.27 -2.87
C LEU A 311 19.25 26.22 -3.82
N GLY A 312 19.39 25.86 -5.10
CA GLY A 312 20.02 26.69 -6.11
C GLY A 312 21.55 26.80 -6.03
N CYS A 313 22.19 26.16 -5.05
CA CYS A 313 23.65 26.12 -4.89
C CYS A 313 24.12 24.77 -4.32
N ALA A 314 25.43 24.53 -4.33
CA ALA A 314 26.01 23.30 -3.79
C ALA A 314 25.82 23.23 -2.26
N PRO A 315 25.25 22.14 -1.72
CA PRO A 315 25.06 22.01 -0.28
C PRO A 315 26.41 21.78 0.43
N ALA A 316 26.59 22.41 1.58
CA ALA A 316 27.73 22.18 2.49
C ALA A 316 27.55 20.92 3.36
N GLY A 317 26.35 20.32 3.35
CA GLY A 317 26.04 19.06 4.01
C GLY A 317 24.57 18.96 4.42
N LEU A 318 24.19 17.80 4.96
CA LEU A 318 22.81 17.49 5.34
C LEU A 318 22.74 17.15 6.84
N ALA A 319 21.88 17.82 7.58
CA ALA A 319 21.42 17.32 8.87
C ALA A 319 20.08 16.58 8.68
N ALA A 320 20.06 15.29 8.98
CA ALA A 320 18.92 14.41 8.77
C ALA A 320 18.34 13.89 10.10
N PRO A 321 17.01 13.74 10.23
CA PRO A 321 16.41 13.10 11.40
C PRO A 321 16.94 11.68 11.61
N ARG A 322 17.32 11.36 12.85
CA ARG A 322 17.92 10.05 13.21
C ARG A 322 17.06 8.85 12.80
N ARG A 323 15.73 9.00 12.80
CA ARG A 323 14.80 7.94 12.37
C ARG A 323 15.02 7.46 10.93
N PHE A 324 15.61 8.28 10.06
CA PHE A 324 15.90 7.91 8.67
C PHE A 324 17.31 7.36 8.47
N ALA A 325 18.11 7.18 9.53
CA ALA A 325 19.49 6.70 9.41
C ALA A 325 19.60 5.31 8.75
N GLY A 326 18.63 4.44 8.97
CA GLY A 326 18.56 3.12 8.35
C GLY A 326 18.04 3.11 6.90
N GLU A 327 17.51 4.24 6.42
CA GLU A 327 16.91 4.37 5.09
C GLU A 327 17.76 5.23 4.16
N LEU A 328 18.42 6.27 4.68
CA LEU A 328 19.07 7.32 3.88
C LEU A 328 19.99 6.78 2.80
N PHE A 329 20.91 5.87 3.13
CA PHE A 329 21.91 5.35 2.17
C PHE A 329 21.49 4.05 1.45
N GLY A 330 20.24 3.63 1.60
CA GLY A 330 19.71 2.41 0.99
C GLY A 330 20.28 1.12 1.60
N HIS A 331 19.88 -0.01 1.02
CA HIS A 331 20.32 -1.32 1.49
C HIS A 331 21.80 -1.53 1.16
N ALA A 332 22.59 -1.94 2.16
CA ALA A 332 24.04 -2.14 2.03
C ALA A 332 24.81 -0.95 1.44
N GLY A 333 24.29 0.28 1.58
CA GLY A 333 24.95 1.50 1.09
C GLY A 333 24.82 1.72 -0.42
N GLU A 334 23.87 1.06 -1.11
CA GLU A 334 23.69 1.15 -2.56
C GLU A 334 23.50 2.59 -3.10
N LEU A 335 23.04 3.54 -2.26
CA LEU A 335 22.82 4.94 -2.66
C LEU A 335 23.97 5.88 -2.31
N LEU A 336 25.08 5.40 -1.71
CA LEU A 336 26.19 6.25 -1.28
C LEU A 336 26.74 7.13 -2.39
N GLN A 337 26.95 6.58 -3.59
CA GLN A 337 27.44 7.33 -4.73
C GLN A 337 26.43 8.38 -5.19
N ALA A 338 25.15 8.03 -5.28
CA ALA A 338 24.10 8.95 -5.68
C ALA A 338 23.99 10.17 -4.74
N TYR A 339 24.20 9.99 -3.43
CA TYR A 339 24.29 11.12 -2.51
C TYR A 339 25.58 11.93 -2.68
N ALA A 340 26.72 11.29 -2.95
CA ALA A 340 27.96 12.00 -3.23
C ALA A 340 27.84 12.89 -4.48
N ASP A 341 27.15 12.41 -5.52
CA ASP A 341 26.88 13.15 -6.75
C ASP A 341 25.98 14.38 -6.51
N LEU A 342 25.17 14.37 -5.44
CA LEU A 342 24.40 15.53 -4.97
C LEU A 342 25.22 16.51 -4.09
N GLY A 343 26.52 16.27 -3.92
CA GLY A 343 27.36 17.05 -2.99
C GLY A 343 27.16 16.68 -1.52
N LEU A 344 26.54 15.53 -1.23
CA LEU A 344 26.21 15.05 0.11
C LEU A 344 26.90 13.72 0.44
N PRO A 345 28.25 13.62 0.39
CA PRO A 345 28.93 12.38 0.76
C PRO A 345 28.61 12.00 2.22
N ARG A 346 28.80 10.73 2.58
CA ARG A 346 28.48 10.23 3.94
C ARG A 346 29.05 11.08 5.07
N ALA A 347 30.29 11.59 4.91
CA ALA A 347 30.94 12.46 5.89
C ALA A 347 30.27 13.84 6.05
N GLY A 348 29.55 14.30 5.02
CA GLY A 348 28.77 15.54 5.02
C GLY A 348 27.37 15.41 5.64
N VAL A 349 26.95 14.19 6.01
CA VAL A 349 25.66 13.90 6.64
C VAL A 349 25.81 13.78 8.15
N ARG A 350 24.97 14.49 8.90
CA ARG A 350 24.87 14.38 10.37
C ARG A 350 23.46 13.97 10.75
N PHE A 351 23.33 13.03 11.68
CA PHE A 351 22.02 12.63 12.23
C PHE A 351 21.71 13.41 13.50
N CYS A 352 20.50 13.95 13.58
CA CYS A 352 20.03 14.78 14.70
C CYS A 352 18.64 14.34 15.17
N ASP A 353 18.25 14.78 16.38
CA ASP A 353 16.99 14.37 17.02
C ASP A 353 15.80 15.29 16.68
N ARG A 354 15.98 16.19 15.71
CA ARG A 354 14.90 17.01 15.13
C ARG A 354 14.10 16.23 14.09
N GLU A 355 12.90 16.72 13.81
CA GLU A 355 11.96 16.13 12.86
C GLU A 355 12.21 16.54 11.39
N ASP A 356 12.79 17.73 11.18
CA ASP A 356 13.04 18.29 9.85
C ASP A 356 14.44 17.95 9.34
N PHE A 357 14.58 17.80 8.03
CA PHE A 357 15.87 17.82 7.35
C PHE A 357 16.36 19.26 7.21
N HIS A 358 17.67 19.44 7.16
CA HIS A 358 18.33 20.73 6.93
C HIS A 358 19.50 20.56 5.96
N LEU A 359 19.34 21.08 4.75
CA LEU A 359 20.42 21.29 3.79
C LEU A 359 21.15 22.57 4.15
N ARG A 360 22.44 22.46 4.48
CA ARG A 360 23.28 23.59 4.90
C ARG A 360 23.96 24.21 3.69
N VAL A 361 24.13 25.53 3.72
CA VAL A 361 25.00 26.26 2.79
C VAL A 361 26.27 26.69 3.51
N GLN A 362 27.35 26.96 2.78
CA GLN A 362 28.51 27.64 3.37
C GLN A 362 28.08 29.06 3.71
N ALA A 363 28.42 29.54 4.92
CA ALA A 363 28.24 30.95 5.25
C ALA A 363 29.11 31.77 4.30
N VAL A 364 28.51 32.79 3.66
CA VAL A 364 29.18 33.74 2.78
C VAL A 364 30.17 34.59 3.58
#